data_AF-A0A2D6RNX2-F1
#
_entry.id   AF-A0A2D6RNX2-F1
#
_cell.length_a   1.000
_cell.length_b   1.000
_cell.length_c   1.000
_cell.angle_alpha   90.00
_cell.angle_beta   90.00
_cell.angle_gamma   90.00
#
_symmetry.space_group_name_H-M   'P 1'
#
loop_
_entity.id
_entity.type
_entity.pdbx_description
1 polymer ?
#
loop_
_entity_poly.entity_id
_entity_poly.type
_entity_poly.pdbx_seq_one_letter_code
_entity_poly.pdbx_strand_id
1 'polypeptide(L)'
;MDFLWHEVSEKEKKEIKEEAKSIMDSFSEKLSKIDKKISESLIEREEYEREEGESNERDSKFKKIMFENAPNKNKDFIIAEKKKW
;
A
#
# COMPACT_ATOMS: atom_id res chain seq x y z
N MET A 1 6.09 14.79 -7.47
CA MET A 1 5.28 13.78 -8.17
C MET A 1 5.96 12.44 -7.89
N ASP A 2 6.09 12.06 -6.63
CA ASP A 2 7.20 11.19 -6.19
C ASP A 2 6.73 9.80 -5.74
N PHE A 3 5.50 9.44 -6.09
CA PHE A 3 4.88 8.15 -5.79
C PHE A 3 4.58 7.33 -7.04
N LEU A 4 5.06 7.79 -8.21
CA LEU A 4 4.94 7.03 -9.45
C LEU A 4 6.00 5.94 -9.47
N TRP A 5 5.62 4.75 -9.92
CA TRP A 5 6.54 3.63 -10.05
C TRP A 5 7.68 3.96 -11.01
N HIS A 6 8.90 3.63 -10.60
CA HIS A 6 10.09 3.63 -11.45
C HIS A 6 10.98 2.44 -11.11
N GLU A 7 11.85 2.09 -12.05
CA GLU A 7 12.89 1.09 -11.80
C GLU A 7 13.96 1.69 -10.88
N VAL A 8 14.30 0.98 -9.81
CA VAL A 8 15.25 1.43 -8.79
C VAL A 8 16.65 0.95 -9.17
N SER A 9 17.59 1.89 -9.31
CA SER A 9 18.98 1.56 -9.65
C SER A 9 19.71 0.86 -8.50
N GLU A 10 20.82 0.15 -8.77
CA GLU A 10 21.60 -0.51 -7.70
C GLU A 10 22.14 0.47 -6.64
N LYS A 11 22.49 1.69 -7.07
CA LYS A 11 22.92 2.75 -6.16
C LYS A 11 21.77 3.18 -5.24
N GLU A 12 20.60 3.40 -5.82
CA GLU A 12 19.41 3.83 -5.10
C GLU A 12 18.88 2.72 -4.17
N LYS A 13 18.94 1.45 -4.58
CA LYS A 13 18.65 0.30 -3.69
C LYS A 13 19.54 0.31 -2.46
N LYS A 14 20.82 0.66 -2.61
CA LYS A 14 21.77 0.75 -1.49
C LYS A 14 21.41 1.90 -0.56
N GLU A 15 21.10 3.07 -1.12
CA GLU A 15 20.67 4.26 -0.35
C GLU A 15 19.37 3.97 0.43
N ILE A 16 18.35 3.41 -0.23
CA ILE A 16 17.08 2.98 0.40
C ILE A 16 17.34 1.99 1.53
N LYS A 17 18.26 1.03 1.33
CA LYS A 17 18.60 0.02 2.35
C LYS A 17 19.27 0.64 3.57
N GLU A 18 20.19 1.58 3.37
CA GLU A 18 20.87 2.29 4.46
C GLU A 18 19.89 3.16 5.25
N GLU A 19 19.01 3.88 4.56
CA GLU A 19 17.98 4.71 5.18
C GLU A 19 16.96 3.87 5.96
N ALA A 20 16.44 2.79 5.34
CA ALA A 20 15.52 1.87 6.00
C ALA A 20 16.14 1.25 7.26
N LYS A 21 17.42 0.85 7.20
CA LYS A 21 18.15 0.33 8.35
C LYS A 21 18.25 1.38 9.46
N SER A 22 18.62 2.63 9.11
CA SER A 22 18.70 3.72 10.09
C SER A 22 17.36 3.97 10.80
N ILE A 23 16.26 3.96 10.04
CA ILE A 23 14.90 4.10 10.58
C ILE A 23 14.60 2.95 11.54
N MET A 24 14.84 1.70 11.13
CA MET A 24 14.59 0.52 11.96
C MET A 24 15.43 0.51 13.24
N ASP A 25 16.71 0.85 13.14
CA ASP A 25 17.63 0.89 14.28
C ASP A 25 17.19 1.98 15.27
N SER A 26 16.88 3.19 14.77
CA SER A 26 16.42 4.31 15.60
C SER A 26 15.07 4.02 16.27
N PHE A 27 14.17 3.31 15.58
CA PHE A 27 12.89 2.89 16.12
C PHE A 27 13.09 1.82 17.21
N SER A 28 13.94 0.83 16.97
CA SER A 28 14.27 -0.23 17.93
C SER A 28 14.93 0.33 19.19
N GLU A 29 15.83 1.30 19.06
CA GLU A 29 16.47 1.98 20.18
C GLU A 29 15.49 2.81 21.01
N LYS A 30 14.48 3.42 20.37
CA LYS A 30 13.41 4.13 21.08
C LYS A 30 12.48 3.15 21.78
N LEU A 31 12.14 2.03 21.15
CA LEU A 31 11.31 0.99 21.74
C LEU A 31 11.97 0.34 22.96
N SER A 32 13.28 0.09 22.92
CA SER A 32 13.99 -0.53 24.05
C SER A 32 14.02 0.34 25.31
N LYS A 33 13.81 1.65 25.18
CA LYS A 33 13.72 2.61 26.29
C LYS A 33 12.33 2.62 26.94
N ILE A 34 11.36 1.89 26.39
CA ILE A 34 10.01 1.80 26.94
C ILE A 34 9.95 0.63 27.93
N ASP A 35 10.14 0.93 29.22
CA ASP A 35 10.12 -0.06 30.31
C ASP A 35 8.71 -0.52 30.73
N LYS A 36 7.67 0.00 30.10
CA LYS A 36 6.27 -0.28 30.47
C LYS A 36 5.63 -1.21 29.45
N LYS A 37 4.91 -2.22 29.92
CA LYS A 37 3.89 -2.90 29.12
C LYS A 37 2.88 -1.84 28.67
N ILE A 38 2.99 -1.41 27.42
CA ILE A 38 1.97 -0.58 26.78
C ILE A 38 0.72 -1.45 26.73
N SER A 39 -0.33 -1.06 27.42
CA SER A 39 -1.65 -1.68 27.24
C SER A 39 -2.05 -1.48 25.78
N GLU A 40 -2.32 -2.56 25.06
CA GLU A 40 -2.80 -2.44 23.68
C GLU A 40 -4.06 -1.58 23.67
N SER A 41 -4.05 -0.51 22.88
CA SER A 41 -5.26 0.26 22.60
C SER A 41 -6.10 -0.51 21.58
N LEU A 42 -6.61 -1.67 21.99
CA LEU A 42 -7.55 -2.44 21.19
C LEU A 42 -8.89 -1.73 21.24
N ILE A 43 -9.42 -1.40 20.07
CA ILE A 43 -10.84 -1.07 19.93
C ILE A 43 -11.52 -2.37 19.57
N GLU A 44 -12.08 -3.05 20.57
CA GLU A 44 -12.99 -4.17 20.32
C GLU A 44 -14.25 -3.63 19.65
N ARG A 45 -14.61 -4.21 18.50
CA ARG A 45 -15.82 -3.89 17.77
C ARG A 45 -16.65 -5.14 17.68
N GLU A 46 -17.89 -5.06 18.16
CA GLU A 46 -18.86 -6.16 18.05
C GLU A 46 -19.25 -6.41 16.59
N GLU A 47 -19.31 -5.32 15.79
CA GLU A 47 -19.62 -5.36 14.37
C GLU A 47 -18.40 -4.98 13.54
N TYR A 48 -17.99 -5.88 12.64
CA TYR A 48 -16.90 -5.69 11.69
C TYR A 48 -17.34 -5.99 10.24
N GLU A 49 -18.58 -6.44 10.07
CA GLU A 49 -19.18 -6.78 8.80
C GLU A 49 -20.03 -5.60 8.31
N ARG A 50 -20.23 -5.54 7.00
CA ARG A 50 -21.15 -4.57 6.38
C ARG A 50 -22.33 -5.35 5.85
N GLU A 51 -23.54 -4.93 6.22
CA GLU A 51 -24.78 -5.40 5.62
C GLU A 51 -24.73 -5.22 4.10
N GLU A 52 -25.04 -6.27 3.34
CA GLU A 52 -25.17 -6.17 1.89
C GLU A 52 -26.33 -5.22 1.56
N GLY A 53 -26.02 -4.14 0.85
CA GLY A 53 -27.00 -3.15 0.40
C GLY A 53 -27.04 -3.05 -1.12
N GLU A 54 -27.95 -2.24 -1.64
CA GLU A 54 -27.97 -1.90 -3.06
C GLU A 54 -26.72 -1.11 -3.45
N SER A 55 -26.20 -1.38 -4.66
CA SER A 55 -25.05 -0.64 -5.17
C SER A 55 -25.45 0.80 -5.54
N ASN A 56 -24.65 1.78 -5.13
CA ASN A 56 -24.75 3.14 -5.67
C ASN A 56 -24.55 3.17 -7.19
N GLU A 57 -25.08 4.21 -7.85
CA GLU A 57 -24.82 4.45 -9.25
C GLU A 57 -23.32 4.46 -9.56
N ARG A 58 -22.96 3.83 -10.68
CA ARG A 58 -21.58 3.64 -11.08
C ARG A 58 -20.93 4.99 -11.39
N ASP A 59 -19.97 5.41 -10.57
CA ASP A 59 -19.19 6.60 -10.86
C ASP A 59 -18.35 6.41 -12.13
N SER A 60 -18.73 7.11 -13.19
CA SER A 60 -18.01 7.11 -14.47
C SER A 60 -16.56 7.61 -14.33
N LYS A 61 -16.27 8.48 -13.34
CA LYS A 61 -14.92 8.97 -13.08
C LYS A 61 -14.03 7.89 -12.47
N PHE A 62 -14.56 7.05 -11.59
CA PHE A 62 -13.83 5.94 -10.99
C PHE A 62 -13.25 4.99 -12.05
N LYS A 63 -14.07 4.59 -13.03
CA LYS A 63 -13.63 3.71 -14.13
C LYS A 63 -12.47 4.34 -14.90
N LYS A 64 -12.58 5.63 -15.23
CA LYS A 64 -11.55 6.37 -15.96
C LYS A 64 -10.22 6.40 -15.19
N ILE A 65 -10.26 6.77 -13.91
CA ILE A 65 -9.07 6.89 -13.06
C ILE A 65 -8.38 5.53 -12.91
N MET A 66 -9.15 4.46 -12.66
CA MET A 66 -8.61 3.11 -12.50
C MET A 66 -7.81 2.66 -13.73
N PHE A 67 -8.33 2.89 -14.93
CA PHE A 67 -7.61 2.56 -16.16
C PHE A 67 -6.46 3.53 -16.46
N GLU A 68 -6.57 4.83 -16.16
CA GLU A 68 -5.45 5.78 -16.31
C GLU A 68 -4.21 5.42 -15.49
N ASN A 69 -4.39 4.77 -14.35
CA ASN A 69 -3.28 4.29 -13.53
C ASN A 69 -2.71 2.93 -13.99
N ALA A 70 -3.31 2.24 -14.96
CA ALA A 70 -2.81 0.95 -15.42
C ALA A 70 -1.64 1.11 -16.41
N PRO A 71 -0.53 0.36 -16.24
CA PRO A 71 0.66 0.51 -17.09
C PRO A 71 0.41 0.10 -18.55
N ASN A 72 -0.42 -0.93 -18.76
CA ASN A 72 -0.86 -1.35 -20.08
C ASN A 72 -2.38 -1.54 -20.05
N LYS A 73 -3.07 -0.85 -20.96
CA LYS A 73 -4.53 -0.95 -21.09
C LYS A 73 -4.98 -0.86 -22.54
N ASN A 74 -6.16 -1.40 -22.80
CA ASN A 74 -6.90 -1.17 -24.03
C ASN A 74 -8.37 -0.94 -23.68
N LYS A 75 -8.84 0.31 -23.86
CA LYS A 75 -10.19 0.75 -23.53
C LYS A 75 -10.59 0.38 -22.11
N ASP A 76 -11.31 -0.73 -21.97
CA ASP A 76 -11.89 -1.25 -20.74
C ASP A 76 -11.16 -2.49 -20.20
N PHE A 77 -9.96 -2.78 -20.70
CA PHE A 77 -9.17 -3.94 -20.32
C PHE A 77 -7.78 -3.52 -19.84
N ILE A 78 -7.33 -4.10 -18.72
CA ILE A 78 -5.92 -4.08 -18.31
C ILE A 78 -5.23 -5.25 -19.02
N ILE A 79 -4.10 -4.96 -19.68
CA ILE A 79 -3.32 -5.97 -20.38
C ILE A 79 -2.21 -6.45 -19.44
N ALA A 80 -2.17 -7.76 -19.21
CA ALA A 80 -1.15 -8.42 -18.40
C ALA A 80 -0.49 -9.56 -19.19
N GLU A 81 0.72 -9.94 -18.80
CA GLU A 81 1.42 -11.07 -19.41
C GLU A 81 0.70 -12.39 -19.12
N LYS A 82 0.56 -13.22 -20.15
CA LYS A 82 0.01 -14.56 -20.00
C LYS A 82 1.09 -15.50 -19.46
N LYS A 83 1.11 -15.74 -18.14
CA LYS A 83 1.90 -16.84 -17.57
C LYS A 83 1.22 -18.18 -17.83
N LYS A 84 2.01 -19.21 -18.18
CA LYS A 84 1.57 -20.61 -18.05
C LYS A 84 1.58 -20.93 -16.56
N TRP A 85 0.40 -21.11 -15.99
CA TRP A 85 0.24 -21.71 -14.67
C TRP A 85 0.44 -23.21 -14.78
#